data_AF-A0A4Q3D104-F1
#
_entry.id   AF-A0A4Q3D104-F1
#
_cell.length_a   1.000
_cell.length_b   1.000
_cell.length_c   1.000
_cell.angle_alpha   90.00
_cell.angle_beta   90.00
_cell.angle_gamma   90.00
#
_symmetry.space_group_name_H-M   'P 1'
#
loop_
_entity.id
_entity.type
_entity.pdbx_description
1 polymer ?
#
loop_
_entity_poly.entity_id
_entity_poly.type
_entity_poly.pdbx_seq_one_letter_code
_entity_poly.pdbx_strand_id
1 'polypeptide(L)'
;MKKQLLLVLLFFISKSAYTQSGRHAVGIKPLNYSNIAWNSDHNDYSGPQFGLEYEYCFSKNKKFSVVVPFTYGSIRKNSDFGSGLKGREFYLTPGLKFYPGTVEQSRHSFGLHLLMGNAAYNYTGLFINGDVTLNYLGCLANYNYSLRLWRSFFLKPEAGIGCRFQSKKDDFIFLNDVGPDNDWIPGTITADKAVVILNLSLGLHYRF
;
A
#
# COMPACT_ATOMS: atom_id res chain seq x y z
N MET A 1 7.64 -9.08 28.69
CA MET A 1 6.51 -9.50 27.83
C MET A 1 6.87 -9.54 26.33
N LYS A 2 8.00 -10.12 25.91
CA LYS A 2 8.42 -10.14 24.48
C LYS A 2 8.57 -11.54 23.85
N LYS A 3 8.34 -12.62 24.60
CA LYS A 3 8.48 -14.01 24.11
C LYS A 3 7.15 -14.73 23.84
N GLN A 4 6.03 -14.20 24.35
CA GLN A 4 4.71 -14.82 24.19
C GLN A 4 4.07 -14.54 22.82
N LEU A 5 4.43 -13.43 22.16
CA LEU A 5 3.91 -13.11 20.82
C LEU A 5 4.45 -14.06 19.73
N LEU A 6 5.66 -14.58 19.90
CA LEU A 6 6.28 -15.52 18.97
C LEU A 6 5.64 -16.92 19.07
N LEU A 7 5.15 -17.30 20.26
CA LEU A 7 4.51 -18.60 20.48
C LEU A 7 3.09 -18.64 19.88
N VAL A 8 2.35 -17.53 19.91
CA VAL A 8 1.01 -17.45 19.31
C VAL A 8 1.08 -17.56 17.78
N LEU A 9 2.17 -17.08 17.15
CA LEU A 9 2.39 -17.25 15.71
C LEU A 9 2.75 -18.70 15.32
N LEU A 10 3.32 -19.48 16.24
CA LEU A 10 3.68 -20.89 16.02
C LEU A 10 2.51 -21.86 16.28
N PHE A 11 1.50 -21.47 17.07
CA PHE A 11 0.35 -22.33 17.39
C PHE A 11 -0.72 -22.41 16.29
N PHE A 12 -0.75 -21.47 15.33
CA PHE A 12 -1.63 -21.59 14.15
C PHE A 12 -1.10 -22.54 13.06
N ILE A 13 0.08 -23.13 13.26
CA ILE A 13 0.71 -24.05 12.29
C ILE A 13 0.42 -25.52 12.63
N SER A 14 -0.12 -25.84 13.83
CA SER A 14 -0.33 -27.23 14.23
C SER A 14 -1.78 -27.69 14.13
N LYS A 15 -2.01 -28.51 13.10
CA LYS A 15 -3.03 -29.58 12.98
C LYS A 15 -4.47 -29.18 12.60
N SER A 16 -4.71 -29.21 11.28
CA SER A 16 -5.83 -30.00 10.75
C SER A 16 -5.28 -30.97 9.71
N ALA A 17 -5.36 -32.27 10.03
CA ALA A 17 -5.12 -33.36 9.09
C ALA A 17 -6.34 -33.49 8.17
N TYR A 18 -6.49 -32.54 7.26
CA TYR A 18 -7.07 -32.77 5.95
C TYR A 18 -5.95 -32.47 4.97
N THR A 19 -5.63 -33.41 4.09
CA THR A 19 -4.58 -33.28 3.08
C THR A 19 -4.95 -32.21 2.04
N GLN A 20 -4.95 -30.95 2.45
CA GLN A 20 -4.90 -29.78 1.58
C GLN A 20 -3.42 -29.40 1.52
N SER A 21 -2.78 -29.67 0.38
CA SER A 21 -1.43 -29.20 0.09
C SER A 21 -1.46 -27.69 -0.14
N GLY A 22 -1.71 -26.92 0.93
CA GLY A 22 -1.58 -25.48 0.90
C GLY A 22 -0.14 -25.13 0.53
N ARG A 23 0.04 -24.10 -0.30
CA ARG A 23 1.38 -23.58 -0.64
C ARG A 23 1.49 -22.15 -0.19
N HIS A 24 2.66 -21.80 0.31
CA HIS A 24 2.94 -20.50 0.89
C HIS A 24 3.94 -19.76 0.01
N ALA A 25 3.80 -18.44 -0.08
CA ALA A 25 4.85 -17.60 -0.63
C ALA A 25 4.98 -16.32 0.18
N VAL A 26 6.22 -15.87 0.34
CA VAL A 26 6.56 -14.57 0.93
C VAL A 26 7.31 -13.78 -0.12
N GLY A 27 7.02 -12.49 -0.25
CA GLY A 27 7.73 -11.62 -1.15
C GLY A 27 8.04 -10.25 -0.56
N ILE A 28 9.06 -9.63 -1.11
CA ILE A 28 9.42 -8.23 -0.90
C ILE A 28 9.15 -7.47 -2.19
N LYS A 29 8.58 -6.27 -2.11
CA LYS A 29 8.31 -5.37 -3.23
C LYS A 29 9.15 -4.11 -3.07
N PRO A 30 10.42 -4.11 -3.49
CA PRO A 30 11.32 -2.95 -3.35
C PRO A 30 10.87 -1.76 -4.20
N LEU A 31 10.15 -2.02 -5.29
CA LEU A 31 9.47 -1.00 -6.07
C LEU A 31 7.99 -1.24 -5.91
N ASN A 32 7.35 -0.46 -5.06
CA ASN A 32 5.90 -0.44 -4.99
C ASN A 32 5.40 0.99 -5.19
N TYR A 33 4.56 1.16 -6.21
CA TYR A 33 3.75 2.33 -6.44
C TYR A 33 2.30 1.85 -6.60
N SER A 34 1.77 1.20 -5.55
CA SER A 34 0.32 1.13 -5.44
C SER A 34 -0.16 2.51 -5.03
N ASN A 35 -1.35 2.89 -5.52
CA ASN A 35 -2.06 4.10 -5.11
C ASN A 35 -1.69 5.39 -5.87
N ILE A 36 -1.24 5.28 -7.14
CA ILE A 36 -0.99 6.46 -7.99
C ILE A 36 -2.33 7.01 -8.48
N ALA A 37 -2.70 8.24 -8.10
CA ALA A 37 -3.90 8.90 -8.59
C ALA A 37 -3.80 9.23 -10.09
N TRP A 38 -4.80 8.85 -10.89
CA TRP A 38 -4.82 9.13 -12.33
C TRP A 38 -5.09 10.61 -12.64
N ASN A 39 -5.96 11.26 -11.86
CA ASN A 39 -6.22 12.69 -11.94
C ASN A 39 -5.66 13.34 -10.68
N SER A 40 -4.38 13.71 -10.72
CA SER A 40 -3.75 14.39 -9.58
C SER A 40 -4.22 15.84 -9.52
N ASP A 41 -4.98 16.18 -8.49
CA ASP A 41 -4.89 17.54 -7.96
C ASP A 41 -3.45 17.77 -7.50
N HIS A 42 -3.04 19.04 -7.34
CA HIS A 42 -1.69 19.41 -6.88
C HIS A 42 -1.25 18.77 -5.55
N ASN A 43 -2.13 18.05 -4.85
CA ASN A 43 -1.96 17.48 -3.52
C ASN A 43 -1.94 15.93 -3.43
N ASP A 44 -2.00 15.18 -4.54
CA ASP A 44 -1.82 13.73 -4.51
C ASP A 44 -0.34 13.37 -4.70
N TYR A 45 0.39 13.31 -3.58
CA TYR A 45 1.83 13.07 -3.57
C TYR A 45 2.16 11.58 -3.47
N SER A 46 3.13 11.14 -4.27
CA SER A 46 3.70 9.80 -4.20
C SER A 46 5.20 9.87 -3.87
N GLY A 47 5.76 8.76 -3.40
CA GLY A 47 7.20 8.61 -3.21
C GLY A 47 7.58 7.13 -3.16
N PRO A 48 8.86 6.80 -2.91
CA PRO A 48 9.29 5.41 -2.93
C PRO A 48 8.60 4.62 -1.82
N GLN A 49 8.11 3.43 -2.15
CA GLN A 49 7.46 2.54 -1.21
C GLN A 49 8.08 1.14 -1.25
N PHE A 50 8.07 0.50 -0.09
CA PHE A 50 8.52 -0.86 0.14
C PHE A 50 7.34 -1.72 0.59
N GLY A 51 7.13 -2.84 -0.07
CA GLY A 51 6.08 -3.79 0.28
C GLY A 51 6.60 -5.13 0.81
N LEU A 52 5.79 -5.77 1.66
CA LEU A 52 5.86 -7.17 2.01
C LEU A 52 4.58 -7.85 1.54
N GLU A 53 4.68 -9.04 0.97
CA GLU A 53 3.50 -9.81 0.53
C GLU A 53 3.57 -11.22 1.09
N TYR A 54 2.47 -11.67 1.69
CA TYR A 54 2.24 -13.08 1.98
C TYR A 54 1.11 -13.62 1.10
N GLU A 55 1.32 -14.79 0.52
CA GLU A 55 0.36 -15.50 -0.32
C GLU A 55 0.14 -16.91 0.23
N TYR A 56 -1.13 -17.29 0.37
CA TYR A 56 -1.54 -18.65 0.73
C TYR A 56 -2.48 -19.22 -0.33
N CYS A 57 -2.04 -20.28 -1.00
CA CYS A 57 -2.85 -21.02 -1.95
C CYS A 57 -3.67 -22.09 -1.24
N PHE A 58 -5.00 -21.96 -1.25
CA PHE A 58 -5.92 -22.84 -0.51
C PHE A 58 -6.75 -23.78 -1.39
N SER A 59 -6.69 -23.63 -2.71
CA SER A 59 -7.49 -24.42 -3.63
C SER A 59 -6.87 -25.80 -3.90
N LYS A 60 -7.67 -26.87 -3.89
CA LYS A 60 -7.24 -28.22 -4.36
C LYS A 60 -6.70 -28.19 -5.79
N ASN A 61 -7.27 -27.31 -6.64
CA ASN A 61 -6.85 -27.12 -8.02
C ASN A 61 -5.73 -26.07 -8.14
N LYS A 62 -5.28 -25.52 -7.01
CA LYS A 62 -4.27 -24.45 -6.91
C LYS A 62 -4.56 -23.28 -7.87
N LYS A 63 -5.84 -22.92 -7.99
CA LYS A 63 -6.28 -21.79 -8.84
C LYS A 63 -6.54 -20.51 -8.08
N PHE A 64 -6.67 -20.59 -6.75
CA PHE A 64 -6.99 -19.46 -5.90
C PHE A 64 -6.00 -19.36 -4.74
N SER A 65 -5.62 -18.12 -4.45
CA SER A 65 -4.78 -17.76 -3.31
C SER A 65 -5.37 -16.56 -2.58
N VAL A 66 -5.27 -16.55 -1.25
CA VAL A 66 -5.41 -15.32 -0.46
C VAL A 66 -4.06 -14.64 -0.43
N VAL A 67 -4.05 -13.31 -0.59
CA VAL A 67 -2.85 -12.51 -0.54
C VAL A 67 -3.03 -11.34 0.40
N VAL A 68 -2.01 -11.07 1.20
CA VAL A 68 -1.97 -9.93 2.13
C VAL A 68 -0.68 -9.17 1.89
N PRO A 69 -0.70 -8.18 0.97
CA PRO A 69 0.36 -7.22 0.82
C PRO A 69 0.22 -6.09 1.85
N PHE A 70 1.34 -5.72 2.44
CA PHE A 70 1.53 -4.58 3.30
C PHE A 70 2.56 -3.66 2.65
N THR A 71 2.32 -2.35 2.66
CA THR A 71 3.25 -1.37 2.10
C THR A 71 3.49 -0.24 3.06
N TYR A 72 4.74 0.19 3.10
CA TYR A 72 5.20 1.40 3.75
C TYR A 72 5.92 2.29 2.75
N GLY A 73 5.54 3.56 2.69
CA GLY A 73 6.09 4.53 1.77
C GLY A 73 6.52 5.81 2.46
N SER A 74 7.46 6.52 1.84
CA SER A 74 7.72 7.93 2.18
C SER A 74 7.10 8.83 1.13
N ILE A 75 6.48 9.91 1.56
CA ILE A 75 5.97 10.97 0.69
C ILE A 75 6.96 12.13 0.80
N ARG A 76 7.51 12.58 -0.33
CA ARG A 76 8.41 13.74 -0.36
C ARG A 76 8.17 14.58 -1.60
N LYS A 77 8.03 15.89 -1.42
CA LYS A 77 8.14 16.87 -2.50
C LYS A 77 8.95 18.06 -1.97
N ASN A 78 10.08 18.34 -2.62
CA ASN A 78 10.77 19.60 -2.46
C ASN A 78 10.32 20.53 -3.58
N SER A 79 9.97 21.76 -3.24
CA SER A 79 9.84 22.86 -4.20
C SER A 79 11.01 23.82 -4.04
N ASP A 80 11.40 24.49 -5.12
CA ASP A 80 12.60 25.35 -5.17
C ASP A 80 12.52 26.62 -4.29
N PHE A 81 11.36 26.92 -3.69
CA PHE A 81 11.11 28.12 -2.89
C PHE A 81 11.05 27.89 -1.37
N GLY A 82 11.74 26.86 -0.87
CA GLY A 82 11.82 26.57 0.58
C GLY A 82 10.55 25.95 1.18
N SER A 83 9.52 25.71 0.36
CA SER A 83 8.36 24.92 0.74
C SER A 83 8.63 23.43 0.53
N GLY A 84 8.35 22.65 1.57
CA GLY A 84 8.66 21.22 1.61
C GLY A 84 7.48 20.42 2.15
N LEU A 85 7.23 19.28 1.50
CA LEU A 85 6.28 18.29 1.95
C LEU A 85 7.00 17.00 2.30
N LYS A 86 6.74 16.49 3.51
CA LYS A 86 7.35 15.25 3.98
C LYS A 86 6.33 14.44 4.75
N GLY A 87 6.33 13.13 4.51
CA GLY A 87 5.45 12.26 5.26
C GLY A 87 5.68 10.80 5.00
N ARG A 88 4.71 10.03 5.47
CA ARG A 88 4.70 8.57 5.44
C ARG A 88 3.33 8.07 5.05
N GLU A 89 3.33 6.94 4.39
CA GLU A 89 2.12 6.24 3.98
C GLU A 89 2.22 4.79 4.41
N PHE A 90 1.11 4.25 4.90
CA PHE A 90 0.96 2.85 5.25
C PHE A 90 -0.33 2.34 4.67
N TYR A 91 -0.29 1.20 3.98
CA TYR A 91 -1.50 0.56 3.50
C TYR A 91 -1.38 -0.94 3.41
N LEU A 92 -2.55 -1.58 3.42
CA LEU A 92 -2.76 -2.99 3.23
C LEU A 92 -3.62 -3.18 1.98
N THR A 93 -3.30 -4.20 1.19
CA THR A 93 -4.10 -4.57 0.00
C THR A 93 -4.57 -6.03 0.03
N PRO A 94 -5.24 -6.51 1.09
CA PRO A 94 -5.66 -7.90 1.17
C PRO A 94 -6.60 -8.25 0.01
N GLY A 95 -6.45 -9.44 -0.55
CA GLY A 95 -7.20 -9.82 -1.74
C GLY A 95 -7.15 -11.29 -2.08
N LEU A 96 -7.85 -11.62 -3.15
CA LEU A 96 -7.89 -12.95 -3.76
C LEU A 96 -7.19 -12.90 -5.10
N LYS A 97 -6.22 -13.79 -5.33
CA LYS A 97 -5.57 -14.01 -6.63
C LYS A 97 -6.11 -15.27 -7.28
N PHE A 98 -6.45 -15.18 -8.56
CA PHE A 98 -6.86 -16.25 -9.44
C PHE A 98 -5.78 -16.55 -10.48
N TYR A 99 -5.53 -17.83 -10.71
CA TYR A 99 -4.61 -18.35 -11.72
C TYR A 99 -5.44 -19.04 -12.82
N PRO A 100 -5.31 -18.63 -14.10
CA PRO A 100 -6.02 -19.29 -15.21
C PRO A 100 -5.63 -20.77 -15.35
N GLY A 101 -4.35 -21.07 -15.07
CA GLY A 101 -3.84 -22.43 -14.89
C GLY A 101 -3.73 -22.81 -13.41
N THR A 102 -2.78 -23.66 -13.07
CA THR A 102 -2.38 -23.85 -11.65
C THR A 102 -1.35 -22.81 -11.25
N VAL A 103 -1.21 -22.51 -9.94
CA VAL A 103 -0.16 -21.64 -9.37
C VAL A 103 1.27 -22.05 -9.78
N GLU A 104 1.45 -23.30 -10.22
CA GLU A 104 2.75 -23.87 -10.62
C GLU A 104 3.08 -23.66 -12.09
N GLN A 105 2.05 -23.70 -12.93
CA GLN A 105 2.17 -23.66 -14.38
C GLN A 105 1.87 -22.28 -14.95
N SER A 106 0.96 -21.55 -14.31
CA SER A 106 0.56 -20.25 -14.79
C SER A 106 1.60 -19.20 -14.38
N ARG A 107 2.13 -18.52 -15.40
CA ARG A 107 2.92 -17.31 -15.19
C ARG A 107 2.03 -16.09 -14.94
N HIS A 108 0.71 -16.23 -15.03
CA HIS A 108 -0.21 -15.11 -14.96
C HIS A 108 -1.17 -15.30 -13.80
N SER A 109 -1.50 -14.22 -13.11
CA SER A 109 -2.59 -14.22 -12.14
C SER A 109 -3.31 -12.89 -12.08
N PHE A 110 -4.61 -12.96 -11.78
CA PHE A 110 -5.50 -11.81 -11.64
C PHE A 110 -5.93 -11.70 -10.19
N GLY A 111 -5.72 -10.55 -9.57
CA GLY A 111 -6.02 -10.27 -8.18
C GLY A 111 -7.14 -9.25 -8.04
N LEU A 112 -8.09 -9.50 -7.15
CA LEU A 112 -9.00 -8.49 -6.65
C LEU A 112 -8.64 -8.22 -5.19
N HIS A 113 -8.33 -6.96 -4.89
CA HIS A 113 -7.81 -6.53 -3.61
C HIS A 113 -8.66 -5.40 -3.05
N LEU A 114 -8.85 -5.40 -1.74
CA LEU A 114 -9.33 -4.24 -0.99
C LEU A 114 -8.11 -3.40 -0.63
N LEU A 115 -8.15 -2.10 -0.89
CA LEU A 115 -7.13 -1.15 -0.46
C LEU A 115 -7.61 -0.47 0.81
N MET A 116 -6.77 -0.43 1.84
CA MET A 116 -7.01 0.37 3.04
C MET A 116 -5.71 0.98 3.50
N GLY A 117 -5.71 2.26 3.83
CA GLY A 117 -4.48 2.92 4.24
C GLY A 117 -4.67 4.28 4.84
N ASN A 118 -3.56 4.76 5.39
CA ASN A 118 -3.42 6.08 5.96
C ASN A 118 -2.10 6.69 5.47
N ALA A 119 -2.15 7.98 5.16
CA ALA A 119 -0.96 8.79 4.98
C ALA A 119 -0.99 9.98 5.92
N ALA A 120 0.17 10.33 6.46
CA ALA A 120 0.36 11.54 7.25
C ALA A 120 1.58 12.28 6.70
N TYR A 121 1.40 13.55 6.39
CA TYR A 121 2.47 14.40 5.89
C TYR A 121 2.30 15.82 6.39
N ASN A 122 3.42 16.49 6.61
CA ASN A 122 3.44 17.91 6.90
C ASN A 122 3.81 18.69 5.65
N TYR A 123 3.27 19.90 5.53
CA TYR A 123 3.71 20.86 4.54
C TYR A 123 4.18 22.13 5.23
N THR A 124 5.24 22.69 4.66
CA THR A 124 5.88 23.90 5.13
C THR A 124 5.83 24.89 3.97
N GLY A 125 5.27 26.07 4.18
CA GLY A 125 5.18 27.15 3.20
C GLY A 125 5.61 28.47 3.81
N LEU A 126 5.83 29.50 2.98
CA LEU A 126 6.35 30.80 3.44
C LEU A 126 5.50 31.46 4.53
N PHE A 127 4.17 31.26 4.50
CA PHE A 127 3.22 31.89 5.43
C PHE A 127 2.24 30.88 6.06
N ILE A 128 2.47 29.59 5.84
CA ILE A 128 1.54 28.53 6.24
C ILE A 128 2.30 27.26 6.55
N ASN A 129 2.04 26.70 7.72
CA ASN A 129 2.50 25.36 8.09
C ASN A 129 1.29 24.52 8.46
N GLY A 130 1.32 23.25 8.11
CA GLY A 130 0.21 22.38 8.45
C GLY A 130 0.52 20.91 8.37
N ASP A 131 -0.30 20.15 9.09
CA ASP A 131 -0.32 18.71 9.07
C ASP A 131 -1.51 18.24 8.24
N VAL A 132 -1.27 17.20 7.46
CA VAL A 132 -2.28 16.58 6.62
C VAL A 132 -2.38 15.12 6.98
N THR A 133 -3.60 14.69 7.24
CA THR A 133 -3.94 13.27 7.40
C THR A 133 -4.86 12.84 6.28
N LEU A 134 -4.51 11.75 5.61
CA LEU A 134 -5.27 11.13 4.54
C LEU A 134 -5.66 9.72 4.98
N ASN A 135 -6.95 9.41 5.02
CA ASN A 135 -7.43 8.04 5.18
C ASN A 135 -8.08 7.60 3.87
N TYR A 136 -7.84 6.37 3.43
CA TYR A 136 -8.47 5.86 2.22
C TYR A 136 -8.85 4.40 2.29
N LEU A 137 -9.94 4.10 1.59
CA LEU A 137 -10.48 2.76 1.37
C LEU A 137 -10.80 2.62 -0.12
N GLY A 138 -10.54 1.46 -0.71
CA GLY A 138 -10.75 1.26 -2.12
C GLY A 138 -10.70 -0.20 -2.55
N CYS A 139 -10.68 -0.39 -3.85
CA CYS A 139 -10.48 -1.70 -4.46
C CYS A 139 -9.50 -1.59 -5.63
N LEU A 140 -8.79 -2.68 -5.90
CA LEU A 140 -7.78 -2.79 -6.93
C LEU A 140 -7.97 -4.10 -7.69
N ALA A 141 -7.96 -4.02 -9.01
CA ALA A 141 -7.83 -5.15 -9.91
C ALA A 141 -6.40 -5.21 -10.43
N ASN A 142 -5.66 -6.24 -10.04
CA ASN A 142 -4.24 -6.39 -10.32
C ASN A 142 -3.97 -7.56 -11.26
N TYR A 143 -3.22 -7.32 -12.31
CA TYR A 143 -2.59 -8.35 -13.11
C TYR A 143 -1.16 -8.57 -12.64
N ASN A 144 -0.76 -9.83 -12.50
CA ASN A 144 0.58 -10.21 -12.09
C ASN A 144 1.16 -11.15 -13.14
N TYR A 145 2.44 -10.95 -13.47
CA TYR A 145 3.25 -11.93 -14.18
C TYR A 145 4.31 -12.49 -13.25
N SER A 146 4.57 -13.80 -13.31
CA SER A 146 5.53 -14.51 -12.47
C SER A 146 6.63 -15.12 -13.33
N LEU A 147 7.83 -14.54 -13.26
CA LEU A 147 9.03 -15.04 -13.88
C LEU A 147 9.82 -15.87 -12.86
N ARG A 148 9.99 -17.17 -13.11
CA ARG A 148 10.83 -18.02 -12.26
C ARG A 148 12.31 -17.68 -12.51
N LEU A 149 13.00 -17.22 -11.47
CA LEU A 149 14.44 -16.96 -11.53
C LEU A 149 15.24 -18.23 -11.22
N TRP A 150 14.93 -18.88 -10.10
CA TRP A 150 15.63 -20.08 -9.64
C TRP A 150 14.74 -20.89 -8.71
N ARG A 151 14.47 -22.17 -9.01
CA ARG A 151 13.64 -23.09 -8.20
C ARG A 151 12.38 -22.43 -7.63
N SER A 152 12.46 -21.97 -6.38
CA SER A 152 11.40 -21.35 -5.58
C SER A 152 11.38 -19.82 -5.60
N PHE A 153 12.33 -19.16 -6.26
CA PHE A 153 12.42 -17.71 -6.39
C PHE A 153 11.76 -17.23 -7.68
N PHE A 154 10.91 -16.21 -7.54
CA PHE A 154 10.13 -15.62 -8.62
C PHE A 154 10.23 -14.11 -8.59
N LEU A 155 10.48 -13.50 -9.73
CA LEU A 155 10.27 -12.08 -9.96
C LEU A 155 8.81 -11.88 -10.39
N LYS A 156 8.10 -10.98 -9.73
CA LYS A 156 6.69 -10.71 -9.97
C LYS A 156 6.44 -9.22 -10.23
N PRO A 157 6.46 -8.76 -11.49
CA PRO A 157 5.84 -7.49 -11.85
C PRO A 157 4.32 -7.59 -11.71
N GLU A 158 3.73 -6.53 -11.19
CA GLU A 158 2.29 -6.38 -10.99
C GLU A 158 1.85 -5.00 -11.49
N ALA A 159 0.77 -4.99 -12.25
CA ALA A 159 0.14 -3.78 -12.76
C ALA A 159 -1.37 -3.86 -12.53
N GLY A 160 -2.00 -2.77 -12.12
CA GLY A 160 -3.42 -2.78 -11.82
C GLY A 160 -4.06 -1.41 -11.85
N ILE A 161 -5.38 -1.43 -11.81
CA ILE A 161 -6.24 -0.25 -11.78
C ILE A 161 -7.31 -0.47 -10.72
N GLY A 162 -7.78 0.63 -10.14
CA GLY A 162 -8.86 0.58 -9.17
C GLY A 162 -9.39 1.94 -8.84
N CYS A 163 -10.13 2.01 -7.74
CA CYS A 163 -10.61 3.26 -7.19
C CYS A 163 -10.40 3.29 -5.68
N ARG A 164 -10.23 4.49 -5.14
CA ARG A 164 -10.25 4.75 -3.70
C ARG A 164 -11.19 5.90 -3.38
N PHE A 165 -11.84 5.80 -2.24
CA PHE A 165 -12.43 6.91 -1.53
C PHE A 165 -11.41 7.37 -0.49
N GLN A 166 -11.13 8.67 -0.47
CA GLN A 166 -10.20 9.26 0.48
C GLN A 166 -10.88 10.38 1.25
N SER A 167 -10.56 10.48 2.53
CA SER A 167 -10.86 11.62 3.38
C SER A 167 -9.57 12.30 3.74
N LYS A 168 -9.46 13.59 3.41
CA LYS A 168 -8.28 14.42 3.63
C LYS A 168 -8.62 15.47 4.67
N LYS A 169 -7.88 15.47 5.78
CA LYS A 169 -7.96 16.49 6.82
C LYS A 169 -6.68 17.31 6.78
N ASP A 170 -6.83 18.61 6.52
CA ASP A 170 -5.76 19.60 6.52
C ASP A 170 -5.90 20.46 7.77
N ASP A 171 -4.96 20.36 8.70
CA ASP A 171 -4.82 21.23 9.86
C ASP A 171 -3.69 22.21 9.55
N PHE A 172 -3.96 23.51 9.61
CA PHE A 172 -2.99 24.54 9.22
C PHE A 172 -2.98 25.72 10.16
N ILE A 173 -1.86 26.43 10.12
CA ILE A 173 -1.61 27.60 10.91
C ILE A 173 -1.07 28.69 9.99
N PHE A 174 -1.79 29.80 9.91
CA PHE A 174 -1.37 30.98 9.17
C PHE A 174 -0.60 31.95 10.06
N LEU A 175 0.40 32.61 9.48
CA LEU A 175 0.99 33.81 10.09
C LEU A 175 0.02 34.98 9.88
N ASN A 176 -0.46 35.60 10.95
CA ASN A 176 -1.22 36.84 10.84
C ASN A 176 -0.25 38.00 10.53
N ASP A 177 -0.33 38.58 9.34
CA ASP A 177 0.54 39.70 8.89
C ASP A 177 -0.10 41.07 9.17
N VAL A 178 -1.17 41.11 9.99
CA VAL A 178 -1.95 42.32 10.27
C VAL A 178 -1.90 42.67 11.76
N GLY A 179 -0.76 43.22 12.21
CA GLY A 179 -0.62 43.87 13.52
C GLY A 179 0.68 43.55 14.27
N PRO A 180 1.03 44.30 15.32
CA PRO A 180 2.23 44.07 16.13
C PRO A 180 2.19 42.76 16.96
N ASP A 181 1.01 42.15 17.07
CA ASP A 181 0.78 40.87 17.74
C ASP A 181 0.62 39.79 16.66
N ASN A 182 1.76 39.26 16.19
CA ASN A 182 1.86 38.20 15.17
C ASN A 182 1.39 36.84 15.72
N ASP A 183 0.10 36.74 16.07
CA ASP A 183 -0.49 35.50 16.54
C ASP A 183 -0.78 34.55 15.37
N TRP A 184 -0.56 33.27 15.63
CA TRP A 184 -0.79 32.17 14.71
C TRP A 184 -2.28 31.79 14.69
N ILE A 185 -2.94 31.83 13.52
CA ILE A 185 -4.36 31.50 13.40
C ILE A 185 -4.54 30.03 12.97
N PRO A 186 -5.12 29.15 13.79
CA PRO A 186 -5.39 27.77 13.43
C PRO A 186 -6.64 27.65 12.55
N GLY A 187 -6.61 26.73 11.59
CA GLY A 187 -7.77 26.32 10.81
C GLY A 187 -7.72 24.83 10.45
N THR A 188 -8.90 24.25 10.24
CA THR A 188 -9.07 22.85 9.85
C THR A 188 -10.02 22.76 8.67
N ILE A 189 -9.62 22.05 7.61
CA ILE A 189 -10.45 21.74 6.45
C ILE A 189 -10.50 20.22 6.28
N THR A 190 -11.69 19.68 6.01
CA THR A 190 -11.87 18.28 5.62
C THR A 190 -12.47 18.21 4.23
N ALA A 191 -11.89 17.39 3.36
CA ALA A 191 -12.35 17.18 1.99
C ALA A 191 -12.34 15.68 1.66
N ASP A 192 -13.46 15.19 1.14
CA ASP A 192 -13.63 13.81 0.72
C ASP A 192 -13.70 13.72 -0.80
N LYS A 193 -13.03 12.72 -1.39
CA LYS A 193 -13.06 12.51 -2.85
C LYS A 193 -12.91 11.04 -3.24
N ALA A 194 -13.45 10.69 -4.40
CA ALA A 194 -13.23 9.40 -5.06
C ALA A 194 -12.21 9.58 -6.20
N VAL A 195 -11.24 8.68 -6.30
CA VAL A 195 -10.12 8.78 -7.25
C VAL A 195 -9.86 7.44 -7.90
N VAL A 196 -9.63 7.45 -9.22
CA VAL A 196 -9.11 6.31 -9.95
C VAL A 196 -7.62 6.19 -9.67
N ILE A 197 -7.19 5.00 -9.29
CA ILE A 197 -5.81 4.72 -8.92
C ILE A 197 -5.18 3.66 -9.80
N LEU A 198 -3.89 3.78 -10.01
CA LEU A 198 -3.05 2.77 -10.61
C LEU A 198 -2.18 2.10 -9.56
N ASN A 199 -1.83 0.86 -9.84
CA ASN A 199 -0.86 0.08 -9.09
C ASN A 199 0.22 -0.41 -10.04
N LEU A 200 1.48 -0.14 -9.69
CA LEU A 200 2.65 -0.66 -10.37
C LEU A 200 3.64 -1.13 -9.32
N SER A 201 4.01 -2.41 -9.35
CA SER A 201 5.00 -2.93 -8.42
C SER A 201 5.87 -4.02 -9.04
N LEU A 202 7.06 -4.21 -8.46
CA LEU A 202 7.97 -5.28 -8.78
C LEU A 202 8.40 -5.96 -7.49
N GLY A 203 8.08 -7.25 -7.36
CA GLY A 203 8.41 -8.04 -6.19
C GLY A 203 9.33 -9.23 -6.46
N LEU A 204 10.15 -9.59 -5.48
CA LEU A 204 10.86 -10.86 -5.41
C LEU A 204 10.17 -11.76 -4.39
N HIS A 205 9.77 -12.96 -4.82
CA HIS A 205 9.00 -13.90 -4.02
C HIS A 205 9.73 -15.23 -3.86
N TYR A 206 9.66 -15.79 -2.65
CA TYR A 206 10.10 -17.13 -2.32
C TYR A 206 8.88 -18.00 -1.96
N ARG A 207 8.78 -19.17 -2.59
CA ARG A 207 7.68 -20.12 -2.42
C ARG A 207 8.14 -21.39 -1.70
N PHE A 208 7.40 -21.82 -0.68
CA PHE A 208 7.70 -23.00 0.14
C PHE A 208 6.44 -23.79 0.50
#